data_AF-F8PT10-F1
#
_entry.id   AF-F8PT10-F1
#
_cell.length_a   1.000
_cell.length_b   1.000
_cell.length_c   1.000
_cell.angle_alpha   90.00
_cell.angle_beta   90.00
_cell.angle_gamma   90.00
#
_symmetry.space_group_name_H-M   'P 1'
#
loop_
_entity.id
_entity.type
_entity.pdbx_description
1 polymer ?
#
loop_
_entity_poly.entity_id
_entity_poly.type
_entity_poly.pdbx_seq_one_letter_code
_entity_poly.pdbx_strand_id
1 'polypeptide(L)' 'WVRQLMDGHPDQIRTELGMWQEVFVKLIDFLQSHEYTDSKHVMLEEQTNVFLY' A
#
# COMPACT_ATOMS: atom_id res chain seq x y z
N TRP A 1 5.81 -3.11 6.91
CA TRP A 1 6.84 -2.14 6.45
C TRP A 1 6.27 -1.09 5.51
N VAL A 2 5.21 -1.38 4.74
CA VAL A 2 4.55 -0.39 3.87
C VAL A 2 4.01 0.81 4.66
N ARG A 3 3.46 0.61 5.88
CA ARG A 3 3.13 1.74 6.78
C ARG A 3 4.32 2.62 7.13
N GLN A 4 5.51 2.05 7.31
CA GLN A 4 6.72 2.84 7.57
C GLN A 4 7.18 3.59 6.31
N LEU A 5 6.90 3.03 5.12
CA LEU A 5 7.10 3.70 3.85
C LEU A 5 6.13 4.89 3.67
N MET A 6 4.89 4.75 4.13
CA MET A 6 3.86 5.80 4.14
C MET A 6 4.12 6.90 5.16
N ASP A 7 4.70 6.57 6.31
CA ASP A 7 5.13 7.56 7.31
C ASP A 7 6.48 8.20 6.95
N GLY A 8 7.19 7.60 5.98
CA GLY A 8 8.46 8.06 5.45
C GLY A 8 8.33 9.22 4.46
N HIS A 9 9.39 9.47 3.69
CA HIS A 9 9.41 10.58 2.75
C HIS A 9 8.51 10.26 1.53
N PRO A 10 7.63 11.17 1.07
CA PRO A 10 6.71 10.94 -0.05
C PRO A 10 7.39 10.45 -1.34
N ASP A 11 8.63 10.90 -1.59
CA ASP A 11 9.45 10.42 -2.72
C ASP A 11 9.84 8.94 -2.64
N GLN A 12 9.95 8.34 -1.44
CA GLN A 12 10.27 6.93 -1.29
C GLN A 12 9.12 6.06 -1.81
N ILE A 13 7.87 6.40 -1.49
CA ILE A 13 6.71 5.73 -2.07
C ILE A 13 6.70 5.84 -3.59
N ARG A 14 6.96 7.04 -4.13
CA ARG A 14 6.98 7.21 -5.59
C ARG A 14 8.06 6.36 -6.25
N THR A 15 9.21 6.20 -5.60
CA THR A 15 10.33 5.40 -6.11
C THR A 15 10.06 3.91 -6.00
N GLU A 16 9.49 3.45 -4.90
CA GLU A 16 9.30 2.01 -4.62
C GLU A 16 8.01 1.46 -5.23
N LEU A 17 6.90 2.20 -5.17
CA LEU A 17 5.58 1.79 -5.66
C LEU A 17 5.26 2.31 -7.07
N GLY A 18 6.10 3.20 -7.62
CA GLY A 18 5.87 3.84 -8.92
C GLY A 18 4.64 4.77 -8.96
N MET A 19 4.05 5.07 -7.80
CA MET A 19 2.84 5.90 -7.69
C MET A 19 2.89 6.84 -6.49
N TRP A 20 2.02 7.85 -6.50
CA TRP A 20 1.89 8.77 -5.37
C TRP A 20 1.26 8.08 -4.16
N GLN A 21 1.70 8.46 -2.96
CA GLN A 21 1.15 7.95 -1.70
C GLN A 21 -0.38 8.10 -1.61
N GLU A 22 -0.91 9.23 -2.06
CA GLU A 22 -2.37 9.44 -2.07
C GLU A 22 -3.10 8.45 -2.98
N VAL A 23 -2.49 8.05 -4.10
CA VAL A 23 -3.05 7.05 -5.02
C VAL A 23 -3.02 5.67 -4.37
N PHE A 24 -1.90 5.33 -3.72
CA PHE A 24 -1.77 4.07 -3.00
C PHE A 24 -2.79 3.96 -1.85
N VAL A 25 -2.96 5.03 -1.05
CA VAL A 25 -3.96 5.06 0.03
C VAL A 25 -5.38 4.87 -0.52
N LYS A 26 -5.74 5.53 -1.62
CA LYS A 26 -7.04 5.34 -2.27
C LYS A 26 -7.25 3.93 -2.79
N LEU A 27 -6.18 3.27 -3.28
CA LEU A 27 -6.24 1.88 -3.71
C LEU A 27 -6.49 0.94 -2.53
N ILE A 28 -5.82 1.15 -1.40
CA ILE A 28 -6.04 0.37 -0.18
C ILE A 28 -7.46 0.57 0.35
N ASP A 29 -7.95 1.81 0.42
CA ASP A 29 -9.32 2.12 0.83
C ASP A 29 -10.36 1.44 -0.09
N PHE A 30 -10.13 1.47 -1.41
CA PHE A 30 -10.96 0.77 -2.37
C PHE A 30 -10.96 -0.75 -2.14
N LEU A 31 -9.81 -1.36 -1.90
CA LEU A 31 -9.70 -2.79 -1.61
C LEU A 31 -10.41 -3.15 -0.29
N GLN A 32 -10.23 -2.36 0.77
CA GLN A 32 -10.94 -2.56 2.04
C GLN A 32 -12.45 -2.44 1.88
N SER A 33 -12.92 -1.51 1.04
CA SER A 33 -14.35 -1.36 0.73
C SER A 33 -14.93 -2.56 -0.04
N HIS A 34 -14.09 -3.35 -0.70
CA HIS A 34 -14.46 -4.59 -1.41
C HIS A 34 -14.20 -5.85 -0.56
N GLU A 35 -14.14 -5.71 0.77
CA GLU A 35 -13.94 -6.81 1.72
C GLU A 35 -12.57 -7.51 1.61
N TYR A 36 -11.60 -6.90 0.92
CA TYR A 36 -10.22 -7.35 1.02
C TYR A 36 -9.66 -6.89 2.36
N THR A 37 -9.41 -7.86 3.24
CA THR A 37 -8.83 -7.62 4.56
C THR A 37 -7.42 -8.18 4.65
N ASP A 38 -6.70 -7.73 5.67
CA ASP A 38 -5.39 -8.29 6.02
C ASP A 38 -5.45 -9.82 6.13
N SER A 39 -4.44 -10.49 5.59
CA SER A 39 -4.26 -11.92 5.83
C SER A 39 -3.65 -12.15 7.21
N LYS A 40 -3.77 -13.37 7.75
CA LYS A 40 -3.24 -13.75 9.08
C LYS A 40 -1.79 -13.33 9.35
N HIS A 41 -0.98 -13.16 8.30
CA HIS A 41 0.44 -12.85 8.41
C HIS A 41 0.91 -11.68 7.55
N VAL A 42 0.05 -11.10 6.70
CA VAL A 42 0.44 -10.07 5.73
C VAL A 42 -0.63 -9.01 5.65
N MET A 43 -0.24 -7.75 5.86
CA MET A 43 -1.14 -6.61 5.71
C MET A 43 -1.56 -6.45 4.24
N LEU A 44 -2.77 -5.99 4.01
CA LEU A 44 -3.29 -5.71 2.66
C LEU A 44 -2.37 -4.76 1.89
N GLU A 45 -1.76 -3.80 2.59
CA GLU A 45 -0.76 -2.89 2.06
C GLU A 45 0.46 -3.62 1.49
N GLU A 46 0.94 -4.65 2.19
CA GLU A 46 2.09 -5.46 1.77
C GLU A 46 1.73 -6.40 0.63
N GLN A 47 0.53 -6.96 0.64
CA GLN A 47 0.01 -7.76 -0.47
C GLN A 47 -0.14 -6.92 -1.75
N THR A 48 -0.66 -5.70 -1.61
CA THR A 48 -0.85 -4.76 -2.72
C THR A 48 0.51 -4.34 -3.28
N ASN A 49 1.50 -4.11 -2.43
CA ASN A 49 2.86 -3.81 -2.89
C ASN A 49 3.48 -4.98 -3.67
N VAL A 50 3.36 -6.21 -3.16
CA VAL A 50 3.84 -7.41 -3.89
C VAL A 50 3.15 -7.57 -5.25
N PHE A 51 1.89 -7.16 -5.38
CA PHE A 51 1.18 -7.18 -6.66
C PHE A 51 1.67 -6.10 -7.65
N LEU A 52 2.23 -4.99 -7.15
CA LEU A 52 2.69 -3.86 -7.96
C LEU A 52 4.14 -4.01 -8.45
N TYR A 53 4.89 -5.00 -7.94
CA TYR A 53 6.27 -5.33 -8.31
C TYR A 53 6.31 -6.46 -9.35
#